data_AF-A0A2X2CW13-F1
#
_entry.id   AF-A0A2X2CW13-F1
#
_cell.length_a   1.000
_cell.length_b   1.000
_cell.length_c   1.000
_cell.angle_alpha   90.00
_cell.angle_beta   90.00
_cell.angle_gamma   90.00
#
_symmetry.space_group_name_H-M   'P 1'
#
loop_
_entity.id
_entity.type
_entity.pdbx_description
1 polymer ?
#
loop_
_entity_poly.entity_id
_entity_poly.type
_entity_poly.pdbx_seq_one_letter_code
_entity_poly.pdbx_strand_id
1 'polypeptide(L)'
;MSDIHDTNREQEILDSAVAQGGAYEILRKRLTEQGQQLHVKATELNQHRLAEFGQSQMDIIGRIRIRTENNCQARDIVRVGEWLLFGYNVFLGLKRETHLEDVFSLYRLIDNNGEFDVEAVAYEGTFFK
;
A
#
# COMPACT_ATOMS: atom_id res chain seq x y z
N MET A 1 44.83 -18.50 53.11
CA MET A 1 44.07 -17.23 53.24
C MET A 1 44.61 -16.10 52.34
N SER A 2 45.70 -16.29 51.58
CA SER A 2 46.26 -15.26 50.70
C SER A 2 45.65 -15.27 49.29
N ASP A 3 45.21 -16.42 48.77
CA ASP A 3 44.82 -16.55 47.35
C ASP A 3 43.43 -15.96 47.04
N ILE A 4 42.54 -15.83 48.03
CA ILE A 4 41.17 -15.34 47.86
C ILE A 4 41.15 -13.82 47.59
N HIS A 5 42.16 -13.08 48.05
CA HIS A 5 42.23 -11.62 47.85
C HIS A 5 42.75 -11.23 46.45
N ASP A 6 43.52 -12.09 45.79
CA ASP A 6 44.06 -11.82 44.45
C ASP A 6 43.00 -12.03 43.37
N THR A 7 42.22 -13.11 43.48
CA THR A 7 41.11 -13.40 42.54
C THR A 7 40.04 -12.32 42.55
N ASN A 8 39.73 -11.76 43.72
CA ASN A 8 38.71 -10.72 43.85
C ASN A 8 39.16 -9.39 43.21
N ARG A 9 40.47 -9.12 43.24
CA ARG A 9 41.07 -7.90 42.65
C ARG A 9 41.14 -8.00 41.12
N GLU A 10 41.45 -9.17 40.59
CA GLU A 10 41.37 -9.43 39.14
C GLU A 10 39.93 -9.33 38.61
N GLN A 11 38.95 -9.82 39.37
CA GLN A 11 37.53 -9.68 39.04
C GLN A 11 37.04 -8.22 39.07
N GLU A 12 37.45 -7.42 40.06
CA GLU A 12 37.14 -5.99 40.10
C GLU A 12 37.80 -5.21 38.97
N ILE A 13 39.02 -5.58 38.55
CA ILE A 13 39.71 -4.98 37.40
C ILE A 13 39.02 -5.37 36.09
N LEU A 14 38.56 -6.62 35.96
CA LEU A 14 37.81 -7.10 34.80
C LEU A 14 36.44 -6.41 34.70
N ASP A 15 35.72 -6.30 35.81
CA ASP A 15 34.44 -5.60 35.89
C ASP A 15 34.60 -4.10 35.63
N SER A 16 35.70 -3.48 36.09
CA SER A 16 36.03 -2.09 35.78
C SER A 16 36.35 -1.88 34.29
N ALA A 17 37.09 -2.80 33.67
CA ALA A 17 37.39 -2.76 32.22
C ALA A 17 36.13 -2.98 31.35
N VAL A 18 35.19 -3.81 31.81
CA VAL A 18 33.86 -4.00 31.20
C VAL A 18 32.99 -2.75 31.38
N ALA A 19 33.05 -2.12 32.56
CA ALA A 19 32.31 -0.89 32.89
C ALA A 19 32.86 0.38 32.22
N GLN A 20 34.15 0.43 31.87
CA GLN A 20 34.80 1.59 31.24
C GLN A 20 34.48 1.77 29.73
N GLY A 21 33.56 0.99 29.17
CA GLY A 21 32.93 1.27 27.86
C GLY A 21 33.33 0.36 26.69
N GLY A 22 34.24 -0.59 26.91
CA GLY A 22 34.67 -1.53 25.85
C GLY A 22 33.59 -2.53 25.47
N ALA A 23 32.93 -3.17 26.46
CA ALA A 23 31.97 -4.24 26.19
C ALA A 23 30.70 -3.73 25.48
N TYR A 24 30.16 -2.59 25.92
CA TYR A 24 29.00 -1.96 25.29
C TYR A 24 29.30 -1.55 23.85
N GLU A 25 30.41 -0.83 23.61
CA GLU A 25 30.76 -0.38 22.26
C GLU A 25 31.08 -1.55 21.32
N ILE A 26 31.67 -2.64 21.83
CA ILE A 26 31.87 -3.88 21.04
C ILE A 26 30.52 -4.50 20.66
N LEU A 27 29.59 -4.63 21.61
CA LEU A 27 28.25 -5.18 21.33
C LEU A 27 27.47 -4.30 20.36
N ARG A 28 27.53 -2.98 20.54
CA ARG A 28 26.92 -1.98 19.64
C ARG A 28 27.48 -2.07 18.22
N LYS A 29 28.81 -2.16 18.08
CA LYS A 29 29.47 -2.34 16.79
C LYS A 29 29.02 -3.63 16.11
N ARG A 30 29.00 -4.76 16.84
CA ARG A 30 28.53 -6.05 16.31
C ARG A 30 27.07 -6.00 15.84
N LEU A 31 26.19 -5.41 16.64
CA LEU A 31 24.78 -5.24 16.28
C LEU A 31 24.61 -4.36 15.03
N THR A 32 25.42 -3.30 14.92
CA THR A 32 25.40 -2.42 13.74
C THR A 32 25.88 -3.14 12.49
N GLU A 33 26.96 -3.91 12.58
CA GLU A 33 27.48 -4.73 11.48
C GLU A 33 26.46 -5.80 11.05
N GLN A 34 25.82 -6.48 12.00
CA GLN A 34 24.77 -7.46 11.72
C GLN A 34 23.54 -6.80 11.08
N GLY A 35 23.12 -5.64 11.58
CA GLY A 35 22.02 -4.85 11.00
C GLY A 35 22.31 -4.46 9.55
N GLN A 36 23.54 -4.04 9.26
CA GLN A 36 23.96 -3.71 7.90
C GLN A 36 23.96 -4.94 6.98
N GLN A 37 24.47 -6.08 7.45
CA GLN A 37 24.45 -7.33 6.69
C GLN A 37 23.02 -7.80 6.40
N LEU A 38 22.12 -7.70 7.38
CA LEU A 38 20.71 -8.03 7.21
C LEU A 38 20.06 -7.10 6.18
N HIS A 39 20.32 -5.79 6.27
CA HIS A 39 19.78 -4.81 5.33
C HIS A 39 20.19 -5.14 3.89
N VAL A 40 21.48 -5.40 3.66
CA VAL A 40 21.99 -5.78 2.33
C VAL A 40 21.28 -7.03 1.80
N LYS A 41 21.18 -8.10 2.61
CA LYS A 41 20.50 -9.35 2.19
C LYS A 41 19.01 -9.13 1.92
N ALA A 42 18.33 -8.32 2.73
CA ALA A 42 16.92 -8.02 2.54
C ALA A 42 16.69 -7.21 1.25
N THR A 43 17.56 -6.25 0.96
CA THR A 43 17.50 -5.46 -0.28
C THR A 43 17.78 -6.33 -1.49
N GLU A 44 18.81 -7.18 -1.46
CA GLU A 44 19.11 -8.14 -2.53
C GLU A 44 17.94 -9.10 -2.78
N LEU A 45 17.37 -9.68 -1.71
CA LEU A 45 16.18 -10.53 -1.81
C LEU A 45 15.00 -9.78 -2.44
N ASN A 46 14.76 -8.53 -2.05
CA ASN A 46 13.68 -7.74 -2.65
C ASN A 46 13.99 -7.41 -4.12
N GLN A 47 15.24 -7.16 -4.50
CA GLN A 47 15.62 -6.98 -5.91
C GLN A 47 15.36 -8.24 -6.73
N HIS A 48 15.73 -9.43 -6.23
CA HIS A 48 15.39 -10.69 -6.86
C HIS A 48 13.87 -10.90 -6.95
N ARG A 49 13.13 -10.58 -5.89
CA ARG A 49 11.67 -10.65 -5.89
C ARG A 49 11.07 -9.72 -6.94
N LEU A 50 11.55 -8.48 -7.05
CA LEU A 50 11.07 -7.53 -8.06
C LEU A 50 11.46 -7.94 -9.48
N ALA A 51 12.64 -8.54 -9.67
CA ALA A 51 13.07 -9.06 -10.97
C ALA A 51 12.22 -10.27 -11.43
N GLU A 52 11.88 -11.17 -10.51
CA GLU A 52 11.11 -12.38 -10.80
C GLU A 52 9.60 -12.10 -10.94
N PHE A 53 9.03 -11.36 -9.99
CA PHE A 53 7.58 -11.14 -9.92
C PHE A 53 7.13 -9.81 -10.52
N GLY A 54 8.07 -8.93 -10.88
CA GLY A 54 7.79 -7.56 -11.29
C GLY A 54 7.42 -6.63 -10.14
N GLN A 55 7.38 -5.34 -10.46
CA GLN A 55 6.79 -4.31 -9.61
C GLN A 55 5.48 -3.85 -10.25
N SER A 56 4.35 -4.06 -9.60
CA SER A 56 3.10 -3.38 -9.99
C SER A 56 3.02 -2.07 -9.21
N GLN A 57 3.73 -1.06 -9.68
CA GLN A 57 3.60 0.28 -9.11
C GLN A 57 2.27 0.87 -9.58
N MET A 58 1.30 0.96 -8.66
CA MET A 58 0.06 1.67 -8.92
C MET A 58 0.28 3.16 -8.63
N ASP A 59 0.55 3.92 -9.69
CA ASP A 59 0.57 5.37 -9.62
C ASP A 59 -0.78 5.92 -10.09
N ILE A 60 -1.26 6.99 -9.45
CA ILE A 60 -2.48 7.69 -9.87
C ILE A 60 -2.13 8.50 -11.11
N ILE A 61 -2.54 8.01 -12.28
CA ILE A 61 -2.32 8.70 -13.56
C ILE A 61 -3.33 9.83 -13.82
N GLY A 62 -4.44 9.86 -13.09
CA GLY A 62 -5.51 10.81 -13.31
C GLY A 62 -6.60 10.77 -12.27
N ARG A 63 -7.45 11.80 -12.26
CA ARG A 63 -8.65 11.88 -11.43
C ARG A 63 -9.79 12.44 -12.25
N ILE A 64 -10.90 11.72 -12.25
CA ILE A 64 -12.17 12.14 -12.87
C ILE A 64 -13.21 12.41 -11.79
N ARG A 65 -14.20 13.25 -12.11
CA ARG A 65 -15.35 13.48 -11.25
C ARG A 65 -16.64 13.21 -12.02
N ILE A 66 -17.34 12.16 -11.59
CA ILE A 66 -18.67 11.84 -12.10
C ILE A 66 -19.71 12.54 -11.24
N ARG A 67 -20.68 13.22 -11.89
CA ARG A 67 -21.89 13.70 -11.23
C ARG A 67 -23.03 12.72 -11.55
N THR A 68 -23.69 12.23 -10.52
CA THR A 68 -24.94 11.46 -10.66
C THR A 68 -26.14 12.40 -10.63
N GLU A 69 -27.23 12.00 -11.27
CA GLU A 69 -28.47 12.77 -11.30
C GLU A 69 -29.11 12.89 -9.90
N ASN A 70 -29.05 11.80 -9.13
CA ASN A 70 -29.64 11.70 -7.80
C ASN A 70 -28.56 11.54 -6.73
N ASN A 71 -28.91 11.91 -5.48
CA ASN A 71 -28.09 11.56 -4.33
C ASN A 71 -28.07 10.03 -4.18
N CYS A 72 -26.88 9.46 -4.21
CA CYS A 72 -26.70 8.02 -4.22
C CYS A 72 -25.52 7.59 -3.34
N GLN A 73 -25.55 6.33 -2.91
CA GLN A 73 -24.41 5.68 -2.31
C GLN A 73 -23.68 4.86 -3.37
N ALA A 74 -22.44 5.25 -3.69
CA ALA A 74 -21.56 4.50 -4.57
C ALA A 74 -21.38 3.06 -4.05
N ARG A 75 -21.49 2.07 -4.94
CA ARG A 75 -21.27 0.66 -4.63
C ARG A 75 -19.98 0.15 -5.23
N ASP A 76 -19.84 0.29 -6.55
CA ASP A 76 -18.65 -0.16 -7.26
C ASP A 76 -18.51 0.54 -8.60
N ILE A 77 -17.31 0.51 -9.15
CA ILE A 77 -17.01 0.96 -10.51
C ILE A 77 -16.11 -0.05 -11.21
N VAL A 78 -16.55 -0.50 -12.39
CA VAL A 78 -15.83 -1.52 -13.15
C VAL A 78 -15.75 -1.12 -14.61
N ARG A 79 -14.60 -1.38 -15.23
CA ARG A 79 -14.43 -1.22 -16.67
C ARG A 79 -14.82 -2.51 -17.39
N VAL A 80 -15.79 -2.43 -18.30
CA VAL A 80 -16.26 -3.52 -19.15
C VAL A 80 -16.01 -3.13 -20.60
N GLY A 81 -14.88 -3.58 -21.15
CA GLY A 81 -14.43 -3.18 -22.49
C GLY A 81 -14.12 -1.67 -22.55
N GLU A 82 -14.86 -0.96 -23.40
CA GLU A 82 -14.78 0.50 -23.54
C GLU A 82 -15.65 1.26 -22.53
N TRP A 83 -16.55 0.56 -21.85
CA TRP A 83 -17.50 1.16 -20.91
C TRP A 83 -16.96 1.15 -19.48
N LEU A 84 -17.26 2.19 -18.75
CA LEU A 84 -17.07 2.32 -17.31
C LEU A 84 -18.45 2.22 -16.66
N LEU A 85 -18.75 1.07 -16.08
CA LEU A 85 -20.00 0.80 -15.39
C LEU A 85 -19.88 1.24 -13.94
N PHE A 86 -20.73 2.19 -13.55
CA PHE A 86 -20.83 2.66 -12.18
C PHE A 86 -22.12 2.15 -11.56
N GLY A 87 -22.01 1.40 -10.47
CA GLY A 87 -23.12 0.89 -9.67
C GLY A 87 -23.32 1.71 -8.41
N TYR A 88 -24.58 2.01 -8.10
CA TYR A 88 -24.95 2.81 -6.93
C TYR A 88 -26.34 2.45 -6.41
N ASN A 89 -26.64 2.91 -5.20
CA ASN A 89 -27.98 2.85 -4.64
C ASN A 89 -28.53 4.27 -4.52
N VAL A 90 -29.65 4.56 -5.18
CA VAL A 90 -30.43 5.79 -4.98
C VAL A 90 -31.57 5.52 -3.99
N PHE A 91 -31.82 6.47 -3.10
CA PHE A 91 -33.05 6.48 -2.30
C PHE A 91 -34.15 7.22 -3.08
N LEU A 92 -35.07 6.46 -3.68
CA LEU A 92 -36.12 7.00 -4.57
C LEU A 92 -37.41 7.45 -3.85
N GLY A 93 -37.41 7.46 -2.50
CA GLY A 93 -38.55 7.92 -1.70
C GLY A 93 -39.85 7.15 -2.00
N LEU A 94 -40.81 7.81 -2.67
CA LEU A 94 -42.14 7.28 -2.97
C LEU A 94 -42.22 6.42 -4.24
N LYS A 95 -41.15 6.37 -5.04
CA LYS A 95 -41.07 5.52 -6.24
C LYS A 95 -41.04 4.05 -5.82
N ARG A 96 -41.96 3.24 -6.34
CA ARG A 96 -42.10 1.80 -5.98
C ARG A 96 -41.34 0.86 -6.91
N GLU A 97 -40.93 1.35 -8.08
CA GLU A 97 -40.24 0.56 -9.10
C GLU A 97 -38.81 1.06 -9.25
N THR A 98 -37.89 0.13 -9.44
CA THR A 98 -36.47 0.38 -9.67
C THR A 98 -36.17 0.12 -11.14
N HIS A 99 -35.70 1.14 -11.84
CA HIS A 99 -35.26 1.03 -13.24
C HIS A 99 -33.74 0.85 -13.31
N LEU A 100 -33.21 0.64 -14.51
CA LEU A 100 -31.78 0.39 -14.70
C LEU A 100 -30.96 1.63 -14.34
N GLU A 101 -31.44 2.80 -14.75
CA GLU A 101 -30.90 4.13 -14.43
C GLU A 101 -30.92 4.47 -12.93
N ASP A 102 -31.70 3.74 -12.13
CA ASP A 102 -31.73 3.94 -10.69
C ASP A 102 -30.58 3.18 -9.96
N VAL A 103 -29.87 2.28 -10.66
CA VAL A 103 -28.85 1.40 -10.08
C VAL A 103 -27.52 1.45 -10.83
N PHE A 104 -27.54 1.66 -12.14
CA PHE A 104 -26.36 1.64 -12.99
C PHE A 104 -26.30 2.88 -13.87
N SER A 105 -25.12 3.47 -14.00
CA SER A 105 -24.80 4.45 -15.03
C SER A 105 -23.62 3.95 -15.86
N LEU A 106 -23.68 4.18 -17.17
CA LEU A 106 -22.59 3.88 -18.10
C LEU A 106 -21.86 5.16 -18.48
N TYR A 107 -20.54 5.07 -18.50
CA TYR A 107 -19.66 6.13 -18.98
C TYR A 107 -18.65 5.58 -19.98
N ARG A 108 -18.08 6.46 -20.79
CA ARG A 108 -16.87 6.19 -21.57
C ARG A 108 -15.74 7.06 -21.03
N LEU A 109 -14.58 6.46 -20.80
CA LEU A 109 -13.38 7.20 -20.41
C LEU A 109 -12.76 7.86 -21.65
N ILE A 110 -12.54 9.16 -21.58
CA ILE A 110 -11.86 9.95 -22.61
C ILE A 110 -10.46 10.28 -22.08
N ASP A 111 -9.44 10.00 -22.89
CA ASP A 111 -8.05 10.35 -22.60
C ASP A 111 -7.60 11.45 -23.57
N ASN A 112 -7.37 12.64 -23.03
CA ASN A 112 -6.88 13.81 -23.76
C ASN A 112 -5.40 14.04 -23.40
N ASN A 113 -4.52 13.11 -23.79
CA ASN A 113 -3.09 13.17 -23.51
C ASN A 113 -2.76 13.30 -22.00
N GLY A 114 -3.38 12.48 -21.16
CA GLY A 114 -3.14 12.45 -19.72
C GLY A 114 -4.10 13.31 -18.89
N GLU A 115 -4.96 14.09 -19.53
CA GLU A 115 -6.18 14.62 -18.90
C GLU A 115 -7.34 13.66 -19.17
N PHE A 116 -7.86 13.08 -18.09
CA PHE A 116 -8.94 12.11 -18.18
C PHE A 116 -10.28 12.80 -17.95
N ASP A 117 -11.27 12.46 -18.77
CA ASP A 117 -12.67 12.86 -18.59
C ASP A 117 -13.60 11.66 -18.81
N VAL A 118 -14.87 11.84 -18.53
CA VAL A 118 -15.91 10.81 -18.67
C VAL A 118 -17.17 11.37 -19.29
N GLU A 119 -17.67 10.67 -20.30
CA GLU A 119 -18.92 11.00 -20.97
C GLU A 119 -19.97 9.96 -20.61
N ALA A 120 -21.19 10.40 -20.28
CA ALA A 120 -22.31 9.51 -20.02
C ALA A 120 -22.78 8.84 -21.31
N VAL A 121 -23.09 7.54 -21.24
CA VAL A 121 -23.49 6.74 -22.39
C VAL A 121 -24.89 6.20 -22.15
N ALA A 122 -25.75 6.30 -23.16
CA ALA A 122 -27.08 5.71 -23.15
C ALA A 122 -27.01 4.18 -23.14
N TYR A 123 -28.05 3.50 -22.65
CA TYR A 123 -28.00 2.04 -22.55
C TYR A 123 -28.22 1.36 -23.91
N GLU A 124 -28.83 2.05 -24.88
CA GLU A 124 -29.11 1.49 -26.21
C GLU A 124 -27.83 1.13 -26.98
N GLY A 125 -27.79 -0.09 -27.51
CA GLY A 125 -26.63 -0.60 -28.24
C GLY A 125 -25.49 -1.04 -27.31
N THR A 126 -25.76 -1.19 -26.01
CA THR A 126 -24.79 -1.70 -25.02
C THR A 126 -25.18 -3.11 -24.57
N PHE A 127 -24.42 -3.66 -23.62
CA PHE A 127 -24.76 -4.96 -23.03
C PHE A 127 -26.03 -4.94 -22.17
N PHE A 128 -26.63 -3.78 -21.93
CA PHE A 128 -27.92 -3.66 -21.26
C PHE A 128 -29.13 -3.73 -22.20
N LYS A 129 -28.97 -3.44 -23.50
CA LYS A 129 -29.86 -3.77 -24.65
C LYS A 129 -29.45 -3.03 -25.92
#